data_AF-A0A3D6BWL3-F1
#
_entry.id   AF-A0A3D6BWL3-F1
#
_cell.length_a   1.000
_cell.length_b   1.000
_cell.length_c   1.000
_cell.angle_alpha   90.00
_cell.angle_beta   90.00
_cell.angle_gamma   90.00
#
_symmetry.space_group_name_H-M   'P 1'
#
loop_
_entity.id
_entity.type
_entity.pdbx_description
1 polymer ?
#
loop_
_entity_poly.entity_id
_entity_poly.type
_entity_poly.pdbx_seq_one_letter_code
_entity_poly.pdbx_strand_id
1 'polypeptide(L)'
;MTDGSKKKNSIPLIGALALKNQLVTKTELEAALVHCKGADEPDEALKEYFQSQELISNKNIQRLTLAAKAISIRQKEFKFGAIALAKGFINKSVLDLALEDQESDLKSGQKPRLIGDMMVEAGLLTERQRDYILKLQNRIKKAGPAAVAPLPQDLSCDPTTEEESGDASEDTVDDASLMPPESIVGGIQLQLAGDFMAAFLSKTKEF
;
A
#
# COMPACT_ATOMS: atom_id res chain seq x y z
N MET A 1 -27.00 -7.54 35.41
CA MET A 1 -25.61 -7.29 35.83
C MET A 1 -24.83 -6.97 34.57
N THR A 2 -24.58 -5.69 34.32
CA THR A 2 -23.99 -5.21 33.05
C THR A 2 -22.48 -5.39 33.07
N ASP A 3 -21.98 -6.03 32.01
CA ASP A 3 -20.60 -6.43 31.83
C ASP A 3 -19.69 -5.20 31.74
N GLY A 4 -18.85 -5.03 32.76
CA GLY A 4 -17.85 -3.99 32.88
C GLY A 4 -16.71 -4.25 31.91
N SER A 5 -16.93 -3.94 30.63
CA SER A 5 -15.88 -3.86 29.62
C SER A 5 -14.94 -2.72 30.00
N LYS A 6 -13.86 -3.06 30.72
CA LYS A 6 -12.69 -2.19 30.96
C LYS A 6 -12.11 -1.80 29.61
N LYS A 7 -12.63 -0.72 29.02
CA LYS A 7 -12.02 -0.05 27.87
C LYS A 7 -10.62 0.38 28.34
N LYS A 8 -9.59 -0.29 27.84
CA LYS A 8 -8.18 0.09 28.02
C LYS A 8 -8.10 1.60 27.80
N ASN A 9 -7.37 2.30 28.68
CA ASN A 9 -7.15 3.76 28.65
C ASN A 9 -6.39 4.18 27.38
N SER A 10 -7.01 3.98 26.22
CA SER A 10 -6.51 4.45 24.94
C SER A 10 -6.82 5.92 24.90
N ILE A 11 -5.77 6.74 25.05
CA ILE A 11 -5.87 8.18 24.87
C ILE A 11 -6.45 8.40 23.46
N PRO A 12 -7.57 9.12 23.33
CA PRO A 12 -8.17 9.39 22.03
C PRO A 12 -7.19 10.18 21.15
N LEU A 13 -7.23 9.96 19.84
CA LEU A 13 -6.20 10.46 18.92
C LEU A 13 -6.12 11.99 18.97
N ILE A 14 -7.26 12.65 19.15
CA ILE A 14 -7.34 14.11 19.29
C ILE A 14 -6.65 14.59 20.56
N GLY A 15 -6.81 13.89 21.68
CA GLY A 15 -6.13 14.23 22.94
C GLY A 15 -4.62 14.12 22.84
N ALA A 16 -4.11 13.07 22.21
CA ALA A 16 -2.68 12.89 21.96
C ALA A 16 -2.11 13.99 21.04
N LEU A 17 -2.86 14.40 20.01
CA LEU A 17 -2.47 15.48 19.11
C LEU A 17 -2.49 16.85 19.79
N ALA A 18 -3.46 17.11 20.67
CA ALA A 18 -3.54 18.35 21.43
C ALA A 18 -2.31 18.54 22.33
N LEU A 19 -1.90 17.49 23.05
CA LEU A 19 -0.67 17.51 23.85
C LEU A 19 0.58 17.72 22.99
N LYS A 20 0.69 16.99 21.88
CA LYS A 20 1.87 17.06 21.00
C LYS A 20 2.05 18.45 20.39
N ASN A 21 0.96 19.13 20.09
CA ASN A 21 0.97 20.50 19.59
C ASN A 21 0.97 21.57 20.70
N GLN A 22 1.15 21.17 21.97
CA GLN A 22 1.18 22.06 23.15
C GLN A 22 -0.08 22.94 23.28
N LEU A 23 -1.22 22.47 22.77
CA LEU A 23 -2.49 23.19 22.83
C LEU A 23 -3.19 23.00 24.18
N VAL A 24 -2.83 21.93 24.90
CA VAL A 24 -3.40 21.55 26.18
C VAL A 24 -2.26 20.97 27.02
N THR A 25 -2.32 21.16 28.33
CA THR A 25 -1.37 20.55 29.28
C THR A 25 -1.77 19.11 29.63
N LYS A 26 -0.82 18.35 30.18
CA LYS A 26 -1.10 16.97 30.62
C LYS A 26 -2.23 16.90 31.65
N THR A 27 -2.26 17.85 32.59
CA THR A 27 -3.28 17.95 33.64
C THR A 27 -4.67 18.27 33.09
N GLU A 28 -4.75 19.18 32.12
CA GLU A 28 -6.02 19.53 31.47
C GLU A 28 -6.56 18.37 30.61
N LEU A 29 -5.68 17.62 29.93
CA LEU A 29 -6.10 16.42 29.22
C LEU A 29 -6.62 15.34 30.19
N GLU A 30 -5.95 15.12 31.32
CA GLU A 30 -6.39 14.14 32.32
C GLU A 30 -7.76 14.50 32.90
N ALA A 31 -8.00 15.79 33.20
CA ALA A 31 -9.31 16.29 33.63
C ALA A 31 -10.38 16.07 32.56
N ALA A 32 -10.07 16.38 31.29
CA ALA A 32 -10.96 16.15 30.17
C ALA A 32 -11.28 14.65 29.98
N LEU A 33 -10.28 13.78 30.11
CA LEU A 33 -10.46 12.33 30.02
C LEU A 33 -11.34 11.79 31.14
N VAL A 34 -11.22 12.32 32.37
CA VAL A 34 -12.11 11.95 33.48
C VAL A 34 -13.55 12.37 33.17
N HIS A 35 -13.75 13.56 32.61
CA HIS A 35 -15.08 14.06 32.23
C HIS A 35 -15.70 13.29 31.07
N CYS A 36 -14.88 12.82 30.12
CA CYS A 36 -15.33 12.04 28.96
C CYS A 36 -15.35 10.52 29.21
N LYS A 37 -15.11 10.05 30.45
CA LYS A 37 -15.20 8.62 30.78
C LYS A 37 -16.63 8.12 30.61
N GLY A 38 -16.81 7.17 29.69
CA GLY A 38 -18.10 6.51 29.45
C GLY A 38 -18.86 7.05 28.24
N ALA A 39 -18.35 8.07 27.54
CA ALA A 39 -18.90 8.47 26.26
C ALA A 39 -18.79 7.35 25.22
N ASP A 40 -19.80 7.24 24.35
CA ASP A 40 -19.77 6.32 23.20
C ASP A 40 -18.71 6.76 22.18
N GLU A 41 -18.57 8.07 21.97
CA GLU A 41 -17.56 8.68 21.10
C GLU A 41 -16.60 9.58 21.91
N PRO A 42 -15.45 9.05 22.36
CA PRO A 42 -14.53 9.80 23.23
C PRO A 42 -13.82 10.94 22.49
N ASP A 43 -13.65 10.84 21.16
CA ASP A 43 -13.05 11.88 20.33
C ASP A 43 -14.00 13.09 20.17
N GLU A 44 -15.31 12.87 20.06
CA GLU A 44 -16.33 13.94 19.95
C GLU A 44 -16.45 14.68 21.29
N ALA A 45 -16.63 13.91 22.38
CA ALA A 45 -16.77 14.44 23.73
C ALA A 45 -15.56 15.28 24.18
N LEU A 46 -14.34 14.89 23.78
CA LEU A 46 -13.14 15.68 24.06
C LEU A 46 -13.12 17.00 23.29
N LYS A 47 -13.58 17.03 22.03
CA LYS A 47 -13.67 18.29 21.26
C LYS A 47 -14.63 19.25 21.93
N GLU A 48 -15.81 18.75 22.32
CA GLU A 48 -16.83 19.56 23.00
C GLU A 48 -16.28 20.11 24.32
N TYR A 49 -15.63 19.26 25.12
CA TYR A 49 -15.01 19.70 26.37
C TYR A 49 -13.95 20.79 26.14
N PHE A 50 -13.07 20.62 25.15
CA PHE A 50 -12.07 21.63 24.81
C PHE A 50 -12.67 22.96 24.31
N GLN A 51 -13.86 22.92 23.69
CA GLN A 51 -14.60 24.13 23.30
C GLN A 51 -15.27 24.77 24.51
N SER A 52 -15.97 24.00 25.33
CA SER A 52 -16.72 24.51 26.48
C SER A 52 -15.83 25.11 27.55
N GLN A 53 -14.62 24.60 27.72
CA GLN A 53 -13.62 25.14 28.64
C GLN A 53 -12.72 26.22 28.01
N GLU A 54 -12.97 26.60 26.74
CA GLU A 54 -12.16 27.54 25.96
C GLU A 54 -10.65 27.21 25.89
N LEU A 55 -10.28 25.96 26.20
CA LEU A 55 -8.89 25.49 26.21
C LEU A 55 -8.25 25.54 24.82
N ILE A 56 -9.06 25.33 23.77
CA ILE A 56 -8.60 25.33 22.39
C ILE A 56 -9.57 26.15 21.53
N SER A 57 -9.04 27.07 20.72
CA SER A 57 -9.84 27.79 19.72
C SER A 57 -10.49 26.87 18.69
N ASN A 58 -11.66 27.25 18.17
CA ASN A 58 -12.36 26.48 17.13
C ASN A 58 -11.47 26.19 15.91
N LYS A 59 -10.64 27.16 15.49
CA LYS A 59 -9.64 26.99 14.42
C LYS A 59 -8.65 25.86 14.71
N ASN A 60 -8.16 25.77 15.93
CA ASN A 60 -7.21 24.73 16.33
C ASN A 60 -7.88 23.35 16.46
N ILE A 61 -9.15 23.30 16.86
CA ILE A 61 -9.93 22.05 16.88
C ILE A 61 -10.17 21.53 15.45
N GLN A 62 -10.47 22.42 14.51
CA GLN A 62 -10.59 22.03 13.10
C GLN A 62 -9.25 21.46 12.58
N ARG A 63 -8.13 22.12 12.88
CA ARG A 63 -6.79 21.62 12.53
C ARG A 63 -6.49 20.25 13.15
N LEU A 64 -6.81 20.06 14.43
CA LEU A 64 -6.64 18.78 15.12
C LEU A 64 -7.51 17.68 14.48
N THR A 65 -8.73 18.01 14.09
CA THR A 65 -9.65 17.07 13.43
C THR A 65 -9.11 16.62 12.07
N LEU A 66 -8.58 17.57 11.28
CA LEU A 66 -7.94 17.25 10.00
C LEU A 66 -6.68 16.38 10.20
N ALA A 67 -5.84 16.73 11.18
CA ALA A 67 -4.64 15.96 11.51
C ALA A 67 -4.99 14.53 11.99
N ALA A 68 -6.01 14.38 12.83
CA ALA A 68 -6.50 13.09 13.30
C ALA A 68 -7.01 12.22 12.15
N LYS A 69 -7.76 12.80 11.21
CA LYS A 69 -8.19 12.12 9.97
C LYS A 69 -7.01 11.68 9.13
N ALA A 70 -6.04 12.56 8.90
CA ALA A 70 -4.83 12.25 8.11
C ALA A 70 -4.02 11.10 8.73
N ILE A 71 -3.81 11.13 10.05
CA ILE A 71 -3.12 10.03 10.75
C ILE A 71 -3.91 8.74 10.67
N SER A 72 -5.23 8.78 10.81
CA SER A 72 -6.10 7.60 10.69
C SER A 72 -6.03 6.99 9.30
N ILE A 73 -5.97 7.82 8.25
CA ILE A 73 -5.75 7.35 6.87
C ILE A 73 -4.38 6.68 6.78
N ARG A 74 -3.30 7.35 7.19
CA ARG A 74 -1.94 6.82 7.11
C ARG A 74 -1.76 5.51 7.89
N GLN A 75 -2.34 5.39 9.08
CA GLN A 75 -2.32 4.15 9.85
C GLN A 75 -3.01 3.00 9.13
N LYS A 76 -4.10 3.28 8.42
CA LYS A 76 -4.78 2.26 7.64
C LYS A 76 -3.96 1.88 6.40
N GLU A 77 -3.33 2.83 5.72
CA GLU A 77 -2.45 2.52 4.58
C GLU A 77 -1.22 1.69 5.01
N PHE A 78 -0.62 2.02 6.15
CA PHE A 78 0.48 1.22 6.71
C PHE A 78 0.06 -0.22 7.06
N LYS A 79 -1.13 -0.39 7.66
CA LYS A 79 -1.69 -1.71 7.93
C LYS A 79 -1.97 -2.50 6.65
N PHE A 80 -2.42 -1.83 5.58
CA PHE A 80 -2.63 -2.46 4.29
C PHE A 80 -1.31 -3.03 3.76
N GLY A 81 -0.25 -2.21 3.71
CA GLY A 81 1.08 -2.65 3.29
C GLY A 81 1.65 -3.78 4.13
N ALA A 82 1.49 -3.72 5.45
CA ALA A 82 1.93 -4.78 6.37
C ALA A 82 1.22 -6.12 6.10
N ILE A 83 -0.08 -6.11 5.82
CA ILE A 83 -0.84 -7.33 5.47
C ILE A 83 -0.40 -7.85 4.10
N ALA A 84 -0.20 -6.97 3.12
CA ALA A 84 0.24 -7.35 1.78
C ALA A 84 1.63 -8.03 1.81
N LEU A 85 2.57 -7.49 2.59
CA LEU A 85 3.87 -8.12 2.86
C LEU A 85 3.74 -9.46 3.56
N ALA A 86 2.95 -9.53 4.63
CA ALA A 86 2.77 -10.77 5.40
C ALA A 86 2.11 -11.89 4.58
N LYS A 87 1.34 -11.54 3.56
CA LYS A 87 0.71 -12.48 2.62
C LYS A 87 1.60 -12.84 1.43
N GLY A 88 2.75 -12.19 1.27
CA GLY A 88 3.65 -12.41 0.15
C GLY A 88 3.10 -11.92 -1.18
N PHE A 89 2.08 -11.04 -1.17
CA PHE A 89 1.56 -10.46 -2.42
C PHE A 89 2.50 -9.41 -2.99
N ILE A 90 3.28 -8.76 -2.12
CA ILE A 90 4.26 -7.75 -2.48
C ILE A 90 5.54 -8.00 -1.70
N ASN A 91 6.66 -7.50 -2.23
CA ASN A 91 7.94 -7.45 -1.52
C ASN A 91 8.16 -6.09 -0.87
N LYS A 92 9.13 -6.02 0.04
CA LYS A 92 9.46 -4.78 0.78
C LYS A 92 9.82 -3.62 -0.16
N SER A 93 10.60 -3.88 -1.20
CA SER A 93 10.94 -2.88 -2.22
C SER A 93 9.71 -2.29 -2.91
N VAL A 94 8.72 -3.14 -3.20
CA VAL A 94 7.46 -2.73 -3.84
C VAL A 94 6.61 -1.88 -2.89
N LEU A 95 6.59 -2.23 -1.59
CA LEU A 95 5.91 -1.40 -0.59
C LEU A 95 6.59 -0.03 -0.42
N ASP A 96 7.91 -0.01 -0.35
CA ASP A 96 8.69 1.21 -0.16
C ASP A 96 8.50 2.15 -1.36
N LEU A 97 8.53 1.62 -2.59
CA LEU A 97 8.23 2.38 -3.82
C LEU A 97 6.82 2.98 -3.79
N ALA A 98 5.81 2.17 -3.43
CA ALA A 98 4.43 2.66 -3.36
C ALA A 98 4.22 3.71 -2.24
N LEU A 99 5.05 3.72 -1.20
CA LEU A 99 5.01 4.78 -0.18
C LEU A 99 5.66 6.07 -0.68
N GLU A 100 6.76 5.97 -1.44
CA GLU A 100 7.43 7.10 -2.06
C GLU A 100 6.56 7.78 -3.12
N ASP A 101 5.87 7.00 -3.95
CA ASP A 101 4.92 7.51 -4.95
C ASP A 101 3.75 8.23 -4.28
N GLN A 102 3.20 7.66 -3.20
CA GLN A 102 2.13 8.30 -2.43
C GLN A 102 2.59 9.62 -1.79
N GLU A 103 3.84 9.68 -1.29
CA GLU A 103 4.41 10.92 -0.75
C GLU A 103 4.65 11.97 -1.84
N SER A 104 5.05 11.54 -3.03
CA SER A 104 5.27 12.40 -4.19
C SER A 104 3.96 12.99 -4.73
N ASP A 105 2.88 12.20 -4.77
CA ASP A 105 1.52 12.65 -5.10
C ASP A 105 1.01 13.72 -4.10
N LEU A 106 1.30 13.53 -2.81
CA LEU A 106 0.97 14.52 -1.78
C LEU A 106 1.75 15.82 -1.95
N LYS A 107 3.05 15.74 -2.29
CA LYS A 107 3.91 16.92 -2.52
C LYS A 107 3.53 17.68 -3.79
N SER A 108 3.10 16.98 -4.83
CA SER A 108 2.66 17.58 -6.10
C SER A 108 1.24 18.18 -6.02
N GLY A 109 0.58 18.11 -4.86
CA GLY A 109 -0.75 18.66 -4.64
C GLY A 109 -1.88 17.83 -5.28
N GLN A 110 -1.58 16.60 -5.70
CA GLN A 110 -2.60 15.67 -6.18
C GLN A 110 -3.44 15.14 -5.03
N LYS A 111 -4.63 14.63 -5.37
CA LYS A 111 -5.51 14.00 -4.37
C LYS A 111 -4.80 12.78 -3.79
N PRO A 112 -4.84 12.59 -2.46
CA PRO A 112 -4.24 11.41 -1.84
C PRO A 112 -4.90 10.14 -2.36
N ARG A 113 -4.16 9.36 -3.15
CA ARG A 113 -4.56 8.03 -3.62
C ARG A 113 -4.30 6.97 -2.56
N LEU A 114 -5.13 5.94 -2.54
CA LEU A 114 -4.95 4.77 -1.67
C LEU A 114 -3.84 3.89 -2.23
N ILE A 115 -2.95 3.39 -1.36
CA ILE A 115 -1.82 2.55 -1.78
C ILE A 115 -2.34 1.30 -2.51
N GLY A 116 -3.42 0.71 -2.00
CA GLY A 116 -4.01 -0.47 -2.60
C GLY A 116 -4.53 -0.27 -4.03
N ASP A 117 -5.06 0.91 -4.37
CA ASP A 117 -5.52 1.20 -5.74
C ASP A 117 -4.33 1.52 -6.65
N MET A 118 -3.37 2.30 -6.16
CA MET A 118 -2.15 2.63 -6.90
C MET A 118 -1.33 1.38 -7.25
N MET A 119 -1.25 0.41 -6.34
CA MET A 119 -0.59 -0.87 -6.60
C MET A 119 -1.32 -1.72 -7.63
N VAL A 120 -2.65 -1.62 -7.72
CA VAL A 120 -3.43 -2.31 -8.76
C VAL A 120 -3.23 -1.64 -10.12
N GLU A 121 -3.26 -0.30 -10.16
CA GLU A 121 -2.98 0.48 -11.38
C GLU A 121 -1.57 0.18 -11.93
N ALA A 122 -0.59 0.01 -11.05
CA ALA A 122 0.79 -0.35 -11.41
C ALA A 122 0.97 -1.85 -11.76
N GLY A 123 -0.09 -2.67 -11.72
CA GLY A 123 -0.02 -4.11 -11.97
C GLY A 123 0.72 -4.93 -10.90
N LEU A 124 1.03 -4.31 -9.75
CA LEU A 124 1.73 -4.92 -8.62
C LEU A 124 0.80 -5.75 -7.73
N LEU A 125 -0.50 -5.46 -7.77
CA LEU A 125 -1.56 -6.21 -7.11
C LEU A 125 -2.71 -6.46 -8.08
N THR A 126 -3.40 -7.58 -7.91
CA THR A 126 -4.71 -7.79 -8.54
C THR A 126 -5.81 -7.15 -7.70
N GLU A 127 -6.92 -6.76 -8.33
CA GLU A 127 -8.11 -6.26 -7.62
C GLU A 127 -8.60 -7.25 -6.55
N ARG A 128 -8.50 -8.57 -6.83
CA ARG A 128 -8.86 -9.64 -5.89
C ARG A 128 -7.98 -9.62 -4.64
N GLN A 129 -6.66 -9.42 -4.80
CA GLN A 129 -5.73 -9.34 -3.68
C GLN A 129 -5.94 -8.06 -2.86
N ARG A 130 -6.17 -6.92 -3.52
CA ARG A 130 -6.54 -5.67 -2.85
C ARG A 130 -7.78 -5.86 -1.99
N ASP A 131 -8.85 -6.40 -2.57
CA ASP A 131 -10.13 -6.60 -1.88
C ASP A 131 -9.99 -7.61 -0.73
N TYR A 132 -9.18 -8.64 -0.90
CA TYR A 132 -8.84 -9.57 0.18
C TYR A 132 -8.16 -8.86 1.36
N ILE A 133 -7.14 -8.03 1.10
CA ILE A 133 -6.48 -7.25 2.15
C ILE A 133 -7.46 -6.28 2.83
N LEU A 134 -8.32 -5.61 2.07
CA LEU A 134 -9.34 -4.71 2.60
C LEU A 134 -10.36 -5.44 3.49
N LYS A 135 -10.73 -6.68 3.14
CA LYS A 135 -11.55 -7.56 3.99
C LYS A 135 -10.84 -7.91 5.30
N LEU A 136 -9.55 -8.28 5.25
CA LEU A 136 -8.76 -8.56 6.46
C LEU A 136 -8.62 -7.33 7.37
N GLN A 137 -8.58 -6.14 6.78
CA GLN A 137 -8.54 -4.88 7.53
C GLN A 137 -9.89 -4.51 8.18
N ASN A 138 -10.95 -5.30 7.98
CA ASN A 138 -12.33 -5.00 8.37
C ASN A 138 -12.83 -3.65 7.81
N ARG A 139 -12.34 -3.22 6.64
CA ARG A 139 -12.87 -2.02 5.94
C ARG A 139 -14.19 -2.30 5.19
N ILE A 140 -14.53 -3.57 4.96
CA ILE A 140 -15.83 -3.98 4.44
C ILE A 140 -16.72 -4.38 5.63
N LYS A 141 -17.74 -3.57 5.94
CA LYS A 141 -18.85 -4.00 6.81
C LYS A 141 -19.49 -5.22 6.14
N LYS A 142 -19.46 -6.34 6.85
CA LYS A 142 -20.00 -7.67 6.51
C LYS A 142 -21.25 -7.61 5.61
N ALA A 143 -21.11 -8.04 4.36
CA ALA A 143 -22.20 -8.67 3.63
C ALA A 143 -21.88 -10.18 3.56
N GLY A 144 -22.69 -10.99 4.27
CA GLY A 144 -22.98 -12.41 4.05
C GLY A 144 -21.84 -13.44 3.84
N PRO A 145 -21.89 -14.62 4.49
CA PRO A 145 -20.89 -15.66 4.30
C PRO A 145 -21.14 -16.38 2.97
N ALA A 146 -20.16 -16.37 2.07
CA ALA A 146 -20.12 -17.31 0.97
C ALA A 146 -18.68 -17.77 0.74
N ALA A 147 -18.49 -19.06 0.99
CA ALA A 147 -17.52 -19.95 0.38
C ALA A 147 -16.03 -19.64 0.59
N VAL A 148 -15.48 -20.43 1.51
CA VAL A 148 -14.14 -21.02 1.44
C VAL A 148 -13.74 -21.28 -0.01
N ALA A 149 -12.66 -20.66 -0.46
CA ALA A 149 -11.90 -21.11 -1.62
C ALA A 149 -10.42 -21.19 -1.22
N PRO A 150 -9.67 -22.23 -1.63
CA PRO A 150 -8.30 -22.45 -1.18
C PRO A 150 -7.39 -21.31 -1.65
N LEU A 151 -6.33 -21.05 -0.89
CA LEU A 151 -5.17 -20.31 -1.37
C LEU A 151 -4.74 -20.87 -2.74
N PRO A 152 -4.55 -20.06 -3.78
CA PRO A 152 -3.74 -20.48 -4.91
C PRO A 152 -2.29 -20.51 -4.40
N GLN A 153 -1.84 -21.69 -4.01
CA GLN A 153 -0.46 -22.10 -4.23
C GLN A 153 -0.35 -22.34 -5.74
N ASP A 154 0.77 -21.90 -6.32
CA ASP A 154 1.10 -21.91 -7.76
C ASP A 154 0.66 -20.65 -8.54
N LEU A 155 1.55 -19.65 -8.48
CA LEU A 155 1.82 -18.75 -9.60
C LEU A 155 3.32 -18.84 -9.90
N SER A 156 3.72 -19.97 -10.47
CA SER A 156 4.87 -20.01 -11.36
C SER A 156 4.54 -19.12 -12.56
N CYS A 157 5.28 -18.02 -12.70
CA CYS A 157 5.31 -17.28 -13.95
C CYS A 157 6.05 -18.14 -14.98
N ASP A 158 5.30 -18.88 -15.79
CA ASP A 158 5.77 -19.41 -17.08
C ASP A 158 4.70 -19.08 -18.13
N PRO A 159 5.01 -18.21 -19.11
CA PRO A 159 4.13 -17.95 -20.23
C PRO A 159 4.71 -18.63 -21.46
N THR A 160 4.16 -19.76 -21.87
CA THR A 160 4.14 -20.34 -23.24
C THR A 160 3.77 -21.83 -23.03
N THR A 161 2.83 -22.42 -23.76
CA THR A 161 2.88 -22.67 -25.20
C THR A 161 1.55 -23.34 -25.63
N GLU A 162 1.01 -22.92 -26.78
CA GLU A 162 0.17 -23.66 -27.76
C GLU A 162 -1.18 -24.24 -27.28
N GLU A 163 -2.30 -24.06 -27.97
CA GLU A 163 -2.66 -24.44 -29.35
C GLU A 163 -3.87 -23.58 -29.80
N GLU A 164 -4.27 -23.40 -31.05
CA GLU A 164 -3.84 -23.76 -32.39
C GLU A 164 -4.80 -22.93 -33.27
N SER A 165 -4.33 -22.30 -34.35
CA SER A 165 -5.16 -22.17 -35.56
C SER A 165 -4.34 -21.72 -36.75
N GLY A 166 -4.07 -22.68 -37.64
CA GLY A 166 -3.70 -22.46 -39.05
C GLY A 166 -2.33 -21.82 -39.27
N ASP A 167 -1.70 -21.93 -40.41
CA ASP A 167 -1.89 -22.70 -41.63
C ASP A 167 -0.53 -22.57 -42.31
N ALA A 168 -0.17 -23.56 -43.10
CA ALA A 168 1.09 -23.57 -43.81
C ALA A 168 1.12 -22.42 -44.83
N SER A 169 1.98 -21.44 -44.63
CA SER A 169 2.50 -20.61 -45.71
C SER A 169 3.98 -20.33 -45.47
N GLU A 170 4.79 -20.96 -46.32
CA GLU A 170 6.12 -20.48 -46.67
C GLU A 170 6.04 -18.97 -46.94
N ASP A 171 6.87 -18.18 -46.25
CA ASP A 171 7.42 -16.97 -46.84
C ASP A 171 8.79 -16.67 -46.19
N THR A 172 9.79 -16.77 -47.05
CA THR A 172 11.14 -16.26 -46.92
C THR A 172 11.18 -14.74 -46.73
N VAL A 173 12.36 -14.26 -46.29
CA VAL A 173 12.85 -12.85 -46.16
C VAL A 173 12.23 -12.04 -45.01
N ASP A 174 13.01 -11.54 -44.05
CA ASP A 174 14.04 -10.54 -44.28
C ASP A 174 15.30 -10.65 -43.39
N ASP A 175 16.39 -10.26 -44.04
CA ASP A 175 17.75 -10.02 -43.57
C ASP A 175 17.81 -9.13 -42.31
N ALA A 176 17.73 -9.73 -41.13
CA ALA A 176 18.12 -9.06 -39.89
C ALA A 176 19.65 -8.92 -39.90
N SER A 177 20.15 -7.77 -40.33
CA SER A 177 21.58 -7.45 -40.35
C SER A 177 22.21 -7.66 -38.98
N LEU A 178 22.81 -8.83 -38.76
CA LEU A 178 23.51 -9.15 -37.51
C LEU A 178 24.83 -8.40 -37.48
N MET A 179 25.09 -7.72 -36.37
CA MET A 179 26.37 -7.06 -36.13
C MET A 179 27.49 -8.12 -36.05
N PRO A 180 28.74 -7.76 -36.44
CA PRO A 180 29.87 -8.64 -36.25
C PRO A 180 30.06 -8.93 -34.75
N PRO A 181 30.29 -10.20 -34.38
CA PRO A 181 30.29 -10.60 -32.98
C PRO A 181 31.57 -10.14 -32.26
N GLU A 182 31.40 -9.56 -31.07
CA GLU A 182 32.49 -9.01 -30.25
C GLU A 182 32.92 -10.02 -29.17
N SER A 183 34.22 -10.25 -29.04
CA SER A 183 34.75 -11.19 -28.04
C SER A 183 34.97 -10.47 -26.72
N ILE A 184 34.29 -10.94 -25.67
CA ILE A 184 34.43 -10.45 -24.30
C ILE A 184 35.48 -11.30 -23.58
N VAL A 185 36.24 -10.67 -22.68
CA VAL A 185 37.26 -11.31 -21.85
C VAL A 185 36.64 -12.51 -21.11
N GLY A 186 37.22 -13.70 -21.27
CA GLY A 186 36.76 -14.93 -20.62
C GLY A 186 36.09 -15.96 -21.54
N GLY A 187 36.37 -15.93 -22.85
CA GLY A 187 35.93 -16.99 -23.77
C GLY A 187 34.45 -16.93 -24.13
N ILE A 188 33.83 -15.76 -24.04
CA ILE A 188 32.41 -15.53 -24.37
C ILE A 188 32.34 -14.50 -25.51
N GLN A 189 31.50 -14.77 -26.49
CA GLN A 189 31.26 -13.92 -27.63
C GLN A 189 29.83 -13.36 -27.57
N LEU A 190 29.72 -12.05 -27.75
CA LEU A 190 28.46 -11.31 -27.76
C LEU A 190 28.11 -10.92 -29.19
N GLN A 191 26.89 -11.23 -29.61
CA GLN A 191 26.37 -10.81 -30.90
C GLN A 191 25.05 -10.05 -30.71
N LEU A 192 24.93 -8.90 -31.36
CA LEU A 192 23.75 -8.04 -31.27
C LEU A 192 22.98 -8.08 -32.60
N ALA A 193 21.66 -8.08 -32.51
CA ALA A 193 20.82 -7.80 -33.66
C ALA A 193 20.99 -6.32 -34.07
N GLY A 194 20.85 -6.03 -35.37
CA GLY A 194 21.03 -4.67 -35.90
C GLY A 194 20.04 -3.64 -35.35
N ASP A 195 18.93 -4.09 -34.75
CA ASP A 195 17.94 -3.26 -34.05
C ASP A 195 18.29 -2.98 -32.57
N PHE A 196 19.38 -3.57 -32.05
CA PHE A 196 19.81 -3.51 -30.65
C PHE A 196 18.76 -4.00 -29.63
N MET A 197 17.73 -4.71 -30.05
CA MET A 197 16.67 -5.24 -29.16
C MET A 197 17.00 -6.66 -28.67
N ALA A 198 17.86 -7.38 -29.38
CA ALA A 198 18.26 -8.74 -29.03
C ALA A 198 19.79 -8.87 -28.92
N ALA A 199 20.23 -9.63 -27.92
CA ALA A 199 21.62 -9.96 -27.67
C ALA A 199 21.77 -11.46 -27.47
N PHE A 200 22.79 -12.05 -28.09
CA PHE A 200 23.10 -13.47 -28.05
C PHE A 200 24.50 -13.67 -27.47
N LEU A 201 24.62 -14.56 -26.49
CA LEU A 201 25.89 -14.94 -25.89
C LEU A 201 26.26 -16.37 -26.33
N SER A 202 27.44 -16.54 -26.89
CA SER A 202 27.99 -17.84 -27.27
C SER A 202 29.36 -18.07 -26.62
N LYS A 203 29.74 -19.33 -26.42
CA LYS A 203 31.07 -19.69 -25.89
C LYS A 203 32.05 -19.86 -27.03
N THR A 204 33.24 -19.28 -26.91
CA THR A 204 34.33 -19.54 -27.85
C THR A 204 35.04 -20.84 -27.47
N LYS A 205 35.88 -21.36 -28.38
CA LYS A 205 36.66 -22.59 -28.16
C LYS A 205 37.75 -22.46 -27.08
N GLU A 206 37.91 -21.27 -26.52
CA GLU A 206 38.91 -20.93 -25.50
C GLU A 206 38.33 -20.94 -24.06
N PHE A 207 37.11 -21.46 -23.88
CA PHE A 207 36.45 -21.63 -22.59
C PHE A 207 36.75 -22.98 -21.93
#